data_AF-A0A7S2FG97-F1
#
_entry.id   AF-A0A7S2FG97-F1
#
_cell.length_a   1.000
_cell.length_b   1.000
_cell.length_c   1.000
_cell.angle_alpha   90.00
_cell.angle_beta   90.00
_cell.angle_gamma   90.00
#
_symmetry.space_group_name_H-M   'P 1'
#
loop_
_entity.id
_entity.type
_entity.pdbx_description
1 polymer ?
#
loop_
_entity_poly.entity_id
_entity_poly.type
_entity_poly.pdbx_seq_one_letter_code
_entity_poly.pdbx_strand_id
1 'polypeptide(L)'
;HIGSSPSAHPLDALVPAEVKLGMAKQLPGSTAAAAASAIVKLHADVSPDAKDPCPLPSTDELAPLLRAAKPFGLRMQVRLPGFVPNGRLQRQAGIAVIDLAQRVRALWAQGAEAAAAHGWRAIYDVAVRWRQLGELNDNVFWIDGMPRRDFEEGFGSHTPILKGQHETVRYFPQYARVFSAMKALAAEQWQLTEEEKEELARADDCLALRKLRKRDDFVVSPCYGLVSGQMEGTRFTVQDRPPEGVEVSIRTPLTPSRWAAYQPEMQTAWASICDYACRHLATRASRSTSSSTSTSQSAGSSRGVAGSA
;
A
#
# COMPACT_ATOMS: atom_id res chain seq x y z
N HIS A 1 3.01 31.83 16.11
CA HIS A 1 2.69 31.16 17.39
C HIS A 1 1.34 30.49 17.26
N ILE A 2 1.32 29.19 16.99
CA ILE A 2 0.09 28.39 16.85
C ILE A 2 -0.01 27.50 18.08
N GLY A 3 -1.15 27.61 18.77
CA GLY A 3 -1.47 26.88 19.99
C GLY A 3 -1.43 25.37 19.78
N SER A 4 -0.68 24.71 20.66
CA SER A 4 -0.67 23.29 20.92
C SER A 4 -2.08 22.78 21.29
N SER A 5 -2.73 22.11 20.35
CA SER A 5 -3.80 21.15 20.63
C SER A 5 -3.18 19.91 21.29
N PRO A 6 -3.81 19.27 22.29
CA PRO A 6 -3.15 18.28 23.14
C PRO A 6 -2.79 17.02 22.36
N SER A 7 -1.48 16.76 22.30
CA SER A 7 -0.82 15.45 22.17
C SER A 7 -1.50 14.40 21.31
N ALA A 8 -1.67 14.66 20.01
CA ALA A 8 -1.60 13.58 19.04
C ALA A 8 -0.11 13.17 18.92
N HIS A 9 0.40 12.44 19.92
CA HIS A 9 1.69 11.78 19.73
C HIS A 9 1.56 10.91 18.47
N PRO A 10 2.49 11.05 17.50
CA PRO A 10 2.45 10.19 16.34
C PRO A 10 2.41 8.73 16.82
N LEU A 11 1.55 7.90 16.23
CA LEU A 11 1.31 6.56 16.75
C LEU A 11 2.59 5.72 16.75
N ASP A 12 3.59 6.08 15.94
CA ASP A 12 4.93 5.53 16.05
C ASP A 12 5.55 5.75 17.43
N ALA A 13 5.44 6.93 18.04
CA ALA A 13 5.94 7.23 19.37
C ALA A 13 5.20 6.46 20.46
N LEU A 14 3.96 6.04 20.19
CA LEU A 14 3.17 5.20 21.08
C LEU A 14 3.42 3.70 20.93
N VAL A 15 4.14 3.25 19.90
CA VAL A 15 4.48 1.83 19.74
C VAL A 15 5.91 1.60 20.21
N PRO A 16 6.14 0.78 21.26
CA PRO A 16 7.46 0.40 21.74
C PRO A 16 8.41 0.00 20.62
N ALA A 17 9.68 0.37 20.73
CA ALA A 17 10.70 -0.08 19.79
C ALA A 17 10.76 -1.62 19.76
N GLU A 18 10.65 -2.27 20.91
CA GLU A 18 10.63 -3.73 21.09
C GLU A 18 9.47 -4.37 20.32
N VAL A 19 8.31 -3.71 20.30
CA VAL A 19 7.12 -4.16 19.57
C VAL A 19 7.32 -3.99 18.07
N LYS A 20 7.90 -2.88 17.61
CA LYS A 20 8.23 -2.65 16.19
C LYS A 20 9.22 -3.70 15.68
N LEU A 21 10.24 -4.02 16.46
CA LEU A 21 11.25 -5.00 16.07
C LEU A 21 10.80 -6.44 16.26
N GLY A 22 9.89 -6.70 17.20
CA GLY A 22 9.08 -7.90 17.21
C GLY A 22 8.21 -8.06 15.95
N MET A 23 8.03 -7.02 15.12
CA MET A 23 7.39 -7.11 13.80
C MET A 23 8.40 -7.16 12.65
N ALA A 24 9.69 -6.95 12.90
CA ALA A 24 10.71 -7.03 11.86
C ALA A 24 10.92 -8.49 11.42
N LYS A 25 10.93 -8.73 10.11
CA LYS A 25 11.37 -10.00 9.53
C LYS A 25 12.90 -10.05 9.50
N GLN A 26 13.48 -11.23 9.74
CA GLN A 26 14.92 -11.48 9.62
C GLN A 26 15.77 -10.48 10.41
N LEU A 27 15.52 -10.36 11.71
CA LEU A 27 16.49 -9.71 12.59
C LEU A 27 17.87 -10.37 12.34
N PRO A 28 18.95 -9.59 12.15
CA PRO A 28 20.30 -10.14 12.02
C PRO A 28 20.52 -11.16 13.14
N GLY A 29 21.14 -12.30 12.82
CA GLY A 29 21.22 -13.50 13.67
C GLY A 29 21.98 -13.36 14.99
N SER A 30 22.07 -12.16 15.56
CA SER A 30 22.39 -11.99 16.97
C SER A 30 21.14 -12.35 17.77
N THR A 31 21.32 -13.12 18.83
CA THR A 31 20.25 -13.64 19.70
C THR A 31 19.21 -12.57 20.05
N ALA A 32 17.98 -12.96 20.41
CA ALA A 32 16.92 -12.02 20.79
C ALA A 32 17.37 -10.93 21.79
N ALA A 33 18.36 -11.22 22.64
CA ALA A 33 19.04 -10.27 23.53
C ALA A 33 19.91 -9.23 22.82
N ALA A 34 20.66 -9.62 21.79
CA ALA A 34 21.46 -8.71 20.98
C ALA A 34 20.59 -7.91 19.99
N ALA A 35 19.48 -8.48 19.51
CA ALA A 35 18.43 -7.71 18.87
C ALA A 35 17.87 -6.66 19.86
N ALA A 36 17.43 -7.04 21.06
CA ALA A 36 16.98 -6.10 22.10
C ALA A 36 18.02 -5.01 22.43
N SER A 37 19.30 -5.33 22.49
CA SER A 37 20.35 -4.34 22.73
C SER A 37 20.57 -3.41 21.52
N ALA A 38 20.46 -3.93 20.29
CA ALA A 38 20.51 -3.13 19.06
C ALA A 38 19.27 -2.23 18.91
N ILE A 39 18.12 -2.66 19.42
CA ILE A 39 16.86 -1.90 19.47
C ILE A 39 17.00 -0.67 20.35
N VAL A 40 17.51 -0.87 21.56
CA VAL A 40 17.78 0.22 22.51
C VAL A 40 18.78 1.22 21.93
N LYS A 41 19.79 0.73 21.20
CA LYS A 41 20.79 1.58 20.54
C LYS A 41 20.22 2.36 19.35
N LEU A 42 19.45 1.73 18.47
CA LEU A 42 18.75 2.38 17.37
C LEU A 42 17.75 3.45 17.84
N HIS A 43 17.09 3.22 18.98
CA HIS A 43 16.20 4.21 19.57
C HIS A 43 16.95 5.46 20.05
N ALA A 44 18.16 5.30 20.61
CA ALA A 44 19.02 6.41 20.99
C ALA A 44 19.59 7.16 19.79
N ASP A 45 19.97 6.46 18.71
CA ASP A 45 20.58 7.04 17.51
C ASP A 45 19.59 7.83 16.64
N VAL A 46 18.32 7.39 16.58
CA VAL A 46 17.27 8.03 15.75
C VAL A 46 16.71 9.31 16.39
N SER A 47 16.90 9.52 17.70
CA SER A 47 16.31 10.65 18.39
C SER A 47 17.19 11.23 19.51
N PRO A 48 18.37 11.79 19.17
CA PRO A 48 19.30 12.35 20.14
C PRO A 48 18.71 13.52 20.96
N ASP A 49 17.70 14.22 20.41
CA ASP A 49 17.03 15.37 21.03
C ASP A 49 15.58 15.10 21.49
N ALA A 50 15.12 13.83 21.53
CA ALA A 50 13.80 13.53 22.08
C ALA A 50 13.78 13.82 23.59
N LYS A 51 13.12 14.91 23.98
CA LYS A 51 12.80 15.19 25.38
C LYS A 51 11.89 14.08 25.91
N ASP A 52 12.45 13.35 26.86
CA ASP A 52 11.94 12.16 27.55
C ASP A 52 11.49 10.99 26.65
N PRO A 53 11.97 9.76 26.89
CA PRO A 53 11.38 8.60 26.26
C PRO A 53 9.91 8.56 26.66
N CYS A 54 9.01 8.60 25.67
CA CYS A 54 7.60 8.32 25.91
C CYS A 54 7.54 7.00 26.71
N PRO A 55 6.93 6.97 27.91
CA PRO A 55 6.86 5.75 28.68
C PRO A 55 6.28 4.65 27.80
N LEU A 56 6.93 3.49 27.78
CA LEU A 56 6.42 2.34 27.02
C LEU A 56 4.95 2.13 27.43
N PRO A 57 3.99 2.13 26.48
CA PRO A 57 2.60 1.88 26.83
C PRO A 57 2.49 0.58 27.61
N SER A 58 1.64 0.61 28.63
CA SER A 58 1.27 -0.59 29.36
C SER A 58 0.68 -1.63 28.39
N THR A 59 0.75 -2.91 28.76
CA THR A 59 0.13 -3.99 27.95
C THR A 59 -1.37 -3.75 27.76
N ASP A 60 -2.01 -3.10 28.73
CA ASP A 60 -3.43 -2.74 28.71
C ASP A 60 -3.77 -1.63 27.70
N GLU A 61 -2.85 -0.72 27.40
CA GLU A 61 -3.00 0.31 26.38
C GLU A 61 -2.72 -0.21 24.96
N LEU A 62 -1.80 -1.16 24.82
CA LEU A 62 -1.41 -1.72 23.53
C LEU A 62 -2.44 -2.72 22.97
N ALA A 63 -3.08 -3.50 23.85
CA ALA A 63 -4.00 -4.55 23.43
C ALA A 63 -5.24 -4.04 22.65
N PRO A 64 -5.92 -2.94 23.05
CA PRO A 64 -6.98 -2.32 22.25
C PRO A 64 -6.50 -1.88 20.87
N LEU A 65 -5.33 -1.24 20.78
CA LEU A 65 -4.75 -0.80 19.51
C LEU A 65 -4.50 -1.99 18.57
N LEU A 66 -3.86 -3.05 19.08
CA LEU A 66 -3.59 -4.26 18.28
C LEU A 66 -4.87 -4.95 17.83
N ARG A 67 -5.92 -4.98 18.68
CA ARG A 67 -7.24 -5.50 18.30
C ARG A 67 -7.88 -4.67 17.19
N ALA A 68 -7.81 -3.34 17.27
CA ALA A 68 -8.33 -2.44 16.24
C ALA A 68 -7.54 -2.54 14.92
N ALA A 69 -6.22 -2.76 14.99
CA ALA A 69 -5.33 -2.85 13.83
C ALA A 69 -5.52 -4.14 13.02
N LYS A 70 -5.77 -5.26 13.71
CA LYS A 70 -5.85 -6.61 13.13
C LYS A 70 -6.70 -6.70 11.85
N PRO A 71 -7.96 -6.22 11.78
CA PRO A 71 -8.78 -6.35 10.57
C PRO A 71 -8.18 -5.62 9.36
N PHE A 72 -7.49 -4.50 9.56
CA PHE A 72 -6.83 -3.78 8.46
C PHE A 72 -5.61 -4.55 7.96
N GLY A 73 -4.82 -5.10 8.88
CA GLY A 73 -3.67 -5.95 8.55
C GLY A 73 -4.04 -7.17 7.71
N LEU A 74 -5.14 -7.83 8.06
CA LEU A 74 -5.62 -9.01 7.33
C LEU A 74 -6.06 -8.70 5.89
N ARG A 75 -6.41 -7.45 5.57
CA ARG A 75 -6.78 -7.04 4.21
C ARG A 75 -5.59 -6.95 3.25
N MET A 76 -4.37 -6.82 3.76
CA MET A 76 -3.17 -6.89 2.91
C MET A 76 -2.88 -8.30 2.38
N GLN A 77 -3.53 -9.33 2.92
CA GLN A 77 -3.25 -10.70 2.49
C GLN A 77 -3.77 -10.97 1.08
N VAL A 78 -2.85 -11.24 0.15
CA VAL A 78 -3.20 -11.86 -1.14
C VAL A 78 -3.65 -13.29 -0.88
N ARG A 79 -4.92 -13.59 -1.21
CA ARG A 79 -5.53 -14.91 -1.04
C ARG A 79 -5.46 -15.71 -2.33
N LEU A 80 -4.23 -16.03 -2.73
CA LEU A 80 -3.95 -16.85 -3.91
C LEU A 80 -2.90 -17.92 -3.57
N PRO A 81 -2.92 -19.08 -4.24
CA PRO A 81 -1.88 -20.10 -4.11
C PRO A 81 -0.47 -19.50 -4.29
N GLY A 82 0.46 -19.93 -3.43
CA GLY A 82 1.83 -19.40 -3.36
C GLY A 82 2.01 -18.21 -2.39
N PHE A 83 0.93 -17.54 -1.96
CA PHE A 83 0.99 -16.40 -1.04
C PHE A 83 0.57 -16.79 0.38
N VAL A 84 1.56 -17.06 1.24
CA VAL A 84 1.35 -17.43 2.65
C VAL A 84 1.19 -16.18 3.53
N PRO A 85 0.37 -16.23 4.59
CA PRO A 85 0.26 -15.12 5.53
C PRO A 85 1.55 -14.80 6.27
N ASN A 86 1.85 -13.51 6.39
CA ASN A 86 2.91 -12.98 7.25
C ASN A 86 2.27 -12.15 8.36
N GLY A 87 2.07 -12.78 9.53
CA GLY A 87 1.42 -12.13 10.68
C GLY A 87 2.16 -10.89 11.20
N ARG A 88 3.48 -10.81 11.00
CA ARG A 88 4.27 -9.64 11.40
C ARG A 88 4.00 -8.45 10.49
N LEU A 89 4.06 -8.65 9.17
CA LEU A 89 3.70 -7.63 8.18
C LEU A 89 2.23 -7.21 8.29
N GLN A 90 1.32 -8.16 8.49
CA GLN A 90 -0.09 -7.84 8.68
C GLN A 90 -0.29 -6.96 9.92
N ARG A 91 0.40 -7.24 11.03
CA ARG A 91 0.31 -6.39 12.23
C ARG A 91 0.84 -4.99 11.96
N GLN A 92 2.02 -4.88 11.37
CA GLN A 92 2.65 -3.60 11.00
C GLN A 92 1.77 -2.79 10.04
N ALA A 93 1.19 -3.43 9.04
CA ALA A 93 0.24 -2.81 8.12
C ALA A 93 -1.03 -2.31 8.82
N GLY A 94 -1.59 -3.10 9.74
CA GLY A 94 -2.77 -2.71 10.49
C GLY A 94 -2.54 -1.46 11.35
N ILE A 95 -1.37 -1.37 11.98
CA ILE A 95 -0.95 -0.21 12.76
C ILE A 95 -0.72 1.00 11.84
N ALA A 96 -0.05 0.81 10.70
CA ALA A 96 0.16 1.85 9.71
C ALA A 96 -1.15 2.48 9.22
N VAL A 97 -2.19 1.67 9.00
CA VAL A 97 -3.51 2.17 8.60
C VAL A 97 -4.15 3.04 9.69
N ILE A 98 -4.00 2.68 10.97
CA ILE A 98 -4.53 3.49 12.08
C ILE A 98 -3.77 4.81 12.20
N ASP A 99 -2.43 4.78 12.14
CA ASP A 99 -1.59 5.99 12.18
C ASP A 99 -1.94 6.93 11.02
N LEU A 100 -2.04 6.39 9.80
CA LEU A 100 -2.46 7.12 8.61
C LEU A 100 -3.84 7.75 8.81
N ALA A 101 -4.82 6.98 9.29
CA ALA A 101 -6.18 7.46 9.51
C ALA A 101 -6.24 8.59 10.55
N GLN A 102 -5.45 8.52 11.62
CA GLN A 102 -5.38 9.58 12.63
C GLN A 102 -4.82 10.88 12.05
N ARG A 103 -3.71 10.81 11.30
CA ARG A 103 -3.06 11.96 10.67
C ARG A 103 -3.95 12.60 9.61
N VAL A 104 -4.51 11.78 8.74
CA VAL A 104 -5.39 12.22 7.67
C VAL A 104 -6.66 12.87 8.22
N ARG A 105 -7.24 12.32 9.30
CA ARG A 105 -8.39 12.94 9.99
C ARG A 105 -8.04 14.31 10.56
N ALA A 106 -6.86 14.47 11.17
CA ALA A 106 -6.40 15.76 11.70
C ALA A 106 -6.14 16.79 10.59
N LEU A 107 -5.70 16.35 9.42
CA LEU A 107 -5.53 17.20 8.24
C LEU A 107 -6.88 17.62 7.65
N TRP A 108 -7.82 16.70 7.49
CA TRP A 108 -9.16 17.04 6.98
C TRP A 108 -9.92 18.02 7.89
N ALA A 109 -9.66 17.99 9.20
CA ALA A 109 -10.22 18.97 10.13
C ALA A 109 -9.74 20.42 9.87
N GLN A 110 -8.63 20.60 9.14
CA GLN A 110 -8.10 21.92 8.75
C GLN A 110 -8.70 22.43 7.43
N GLY A 111 -9.50 21.62 6.73
CA GLY A 111 -10.14 21.98 5.47
C GLY A 111 -9.52 21.30 4.24
N ALA A 112 -10.29 21.29 3.14
CA ALA A 112 -9.94 20.57 1.91
C ALA A 112 -8.67 21.13 1.25
N GLU A 113 -8.52 22.46 1.21
CA GLU A 113 -7.36 23.12 0.62
C GLU A 113 -6.06 22.76 1.36
N ALA A 114 -6.06 22.89 2.70
CA ALA A 114 -4.93 22.53 3.54
C ALA A 114 -4.57 21.04 3.42
N ALA A 115 -5.57 20.15 3.38
CA ALA A 115 -5.35 18.72 3.22
C ALA A 115 -4.82 18.34 1.82
N ALA A 116 -5.30 19.00 0.76
CA ALA A 116 -4.81 18.80 -0.60
C ALA A 116 -3.36 19.30 -0.76
N ALA A 117 -3.02 20.45 -0.15
CA ALA A 117 -1.68 21.03 -0.18
C ALA A 117 -0.62 20.16 0.50
N HIS A 118 -1.00 19.36 1.51
CA HIS A 118 -0.08 18.42 2.15
C HIS A 118 0.44 17.33 1.19
N GLY A 119 -0.35 17.01 0.15
CA GLY A 119 0.02 16.05 -0.89
C GLY A 119 -0.11 14.59 -0.47
N TRP A 120 -0.45 13.74 -1.44
CA TRP A 120 -0.67 12.31 -1.23
C TRP A 120 0.60 11.57 -0.77
N ARG A 121 1.77 12.01 -1.26
CA ARG A 121 3.05 11.35 -1.00
C ARG A 121 3.49 11.49 0.46
N ALA A 122 3.38 12.69 1.02
CA ALA A 122 3.72 12.95 2.42
C ALA A 122 2.85 12.12 3.39
N ILE A 123 1.58 11.91 3.03
CA ILE A 123 0.68 11.01 3.74
C ILE A 123 1.15 9.56 3.61
N TYR A 124 1.48 9.13 2.39
CA TYR A 124 1.92 7.75 2.13
C TYR A 124 3.31 7.43 2.73
N ASP A 125 4.17 8.43 2.98
CA ASP A 125 5.46 8.26 3.66
C ASP A 125 5.32 7.66 5.07
N VAL A 126 4.14 7.81 5.70
CA VAL A 126 3.82 7.12 6.96
C VAL A 126 3.79 5.61 6.74
N ALA A 127 3.10 5.15 5.69
CA ALA A 127 3.03 3.73 5.36
C ALA A 127 4.39 3.17 4.93
N VAL A 128 5.18 3.95 4.18
CA VAL A 128 6.56 3.61 3.79
C VAL A 128 7.44 3.38 5.02
N ARG A 129 7.43 4.30 5.99
CA ARG A 129 8.19 4.16 7.25
C ARG A 129 7.80 2.91 8.02
N TRP A 130 6.50 2.65 8.16
CA TRP A 130 6.04 1.42 8.80
C TRP A 130 6.54 0.17 8.05
N ARG A 131 6.53 0.19 6.71
CA ARG A 131 7.01 -0.94 5.89
C ARG A 131 8.52 -1.17 6.02
N GLN A 132 9.31 -0.10 6.12
CA GLN A 132 10.75 -0.15 6.44
C GLN A 132 11.00 -0.79 7.80
N LEU A 133 10.22 -0.44 8.82
CA LEU A 133 10.31 -1.06 10.14
C LEU A 133 9.94 -2.56 10.10
N GLY A 134 8.96 -2.95 9.27
CA GLY A 134 8.52 -4.33 9.12
C GLY A 134 9.53 -5.25 8.42
N GLU A 135 10.36 -4.72 7.52
CA GLU A 135 11.47 -5.47 6.91
C GLU A 135 12.72 -4.61 6.76
N LEU A 136 13.53 -4.62 7.82
CA LEU A 136 14.77 -3.86 7.92
C LEU A 136 15.81 -4.22 6.86
N ASN A 137 15.73 -5.43 6.30
CA ASN A 137 16.63 -5.90 5.24
C ASN A 137 16.05 -5.71 3.84
N ASP A 138 14.86 -5.12 3.70
CA ASP A 138 14.22 -4.87 2.41
C ASP A 138 14.39 -3.41 1.98
N ASN A 139 14.64 -3.21 0.69
CA ASN A 139 14.88 -1.89 0.11
C ASN A 139 13.54 -1.19 -0.17
N VAL A 140 12.93 -0.65 0.87
CA VAL A 140 11.64 0.05 0.77
C VAL A 140 11.89 1.54 0.49
N PHE A 141 12.00 1.88 -0.79
CA PHE A 141 12.24 3.24 -1.26
C PHE A 141 11.24 3.66 -2.34
N TRP A 142 11.08 4.97 -2.50
CA TRP A 142 10.42 5.50 -3.68
C TRP A 142 11.30 5.30 -4.90
N ILE A 143 10.70 4.89 -6.02
CA ILE A 143 11.46 4.53 -7.22
C ILE A 143 12.19 5.72 -7.85
N ASP A 144 11.63 6.92 -7.74
CA ASP A 144 12.28 8.15 -8.20
C ASP A 144 13.40 8.64 -7.27
N GLY A 145 13.64 7.92 -6.16
CA GLY A 145 14.83 8.07 -5.31
C GLY A 145 15.93 7.05 -5.60
N MET A 146 15.73 6.11 -6.53
CA MET A 146 16.73 5.10 -6.89
C MET A 146 17.82 5.67 -7.81
N PRO A 147 18.99 5.01 -7.92
CA PRO A 147 19.98 5.37 -8.93
C PRO A 147 19.34 5.43 -10.31
N ARG A 148 19.74 6.44 -11.11
CA ARG A 148 19.15 6.72 -12.42
C ARG A 148 19.06 5.47 -13.31
N ARG A 149 20.12 4.65 -13.32
CA ARG A 149 20.16 3.40 -14.10
C ARG A 149 19.03 2.45 -13.72
N ASP A 150 18.84 2.24 -12.41
CA ASP A 150 17.82 1.32 -11.89
C ASP A 150 16.40 1.86 -12.15
N PHE A 151 16.21 3.17 -12.05
CA PHE A 151 14.92 3.79 -12.37
C PHE A 151 14.59 3.72 -13.87
N GLU A 152 15.55 4.01 -14.74
CA GLU A 152 15.40 3.91 -16.20
C GLU A 152 15.13 2.46 -16.65
N GLU A 153 15.76 1.47 -15.99
CA GLU A 153 15.52 0.04 -16.21
C GLU A 153 14.15 -0.45 -15.67
N GLY A 154 13.49 0.31 -14.79
CA GLY A 154 12.22 -0.05 -14.18
C GLY A 154 12.36 -1.08 -13.05
N PHE A 155 13.35 -0.87 -12.17
CA PHE A 155 13.75 -1.70 -11.02
C PHE A 155 12.62 -2.52 -10.38
N GLY A 156 12.93 -3.78 -10.02
CA GLY A 156 12.06 -4.61 -9.16
C GLY A 156 10.77 -5.13 -9.82
N SER A 157 10.59 -4.89 -11.12
CA SER A 157 9.38 -5.29 -11.83
C SER A 157 9.37 -6.73 -12.33
N HIS A 158 10.52 -7.41 -12.36
CA HIS A 158 10.65 -8.73 -12.97
C HIS A 158 10.26 -9.86 -12.02
N THR A 159 9.14 -10.53 -12.31
CA THR A 159 8.63 -11.65 -11.53
C THR A 159 8.66 -12.93 -12.38
N PRO A 160 9.67 -13.80 -12.22
CA PRO A 160 9.74 -15.05 -12.96
C PRO A 160 8.67 -16.02 -12.46
N ILE A 161 7.98 -16.66 -13.41
CA ILE A 161 6.95 -17.67 -13.16
C ILE A 161 7.54 -19.05 -13.47
N LEU A 162 8.16 -19.18 -14.63
CA LEU A 162 8.87 -20.38 -15.11
C LEU A 162 10.24 -19.96 -15.64
N LYS A 163 11.31 -20.68 -15.27
CA LYS A 163 12.67 -20.49 -15.77
C LYS A 163 13.23 -21.83 -16.24
N GLY A 164 13.22 -22.06 -17.55
CA GLY A 164 13.51 -23.38 -18.12
C GLY A 164 12.52 -24.42 -17.60
N GLN A 165 13.03 -25.40 -16.87
CA GLN A 165 12.22 -26.43 -16.19
C GLN A 165 11.88 -26.06 -14.74
N HIS A 166 12.38 -24.94 -14.23
CA HIS A 166 12.18 -24.52 -12.85
C HIS A 166 10.91 -23.69 -12.66
N GLU A 167 9.95 -24.27 -11.95
CA GLU A 167 8.71 -23.61 -11.52
C GLU A 167 8.96 -22.74 -10.29
N THR A 168 8.68 -21.44 -10.39
CA THR A 168 8.85 -20.55 -9.23
C THR A 168 7.70 -20.79 -8.25
N VAL A 169 7.96 -21.49 -7.14
CA VAL A 169 6.98 -21.94 -6.13
C VAL A 169 5.90 -20.92 -5.80
N ARG A 170 6.27 -19.65 -5.62
CA ARG A 170 5.35 -18.58 -5.25
C ARG A 170 4.38 -18.18 -6.37
N TYR A 171 4.81 -18.25 -7.63
CA TYR A 171 4.10 -17.64 -8.76
C TYR A 171 3.61 -18.64 -9.80
N PHE A 172 4.26 -19.81 -9.92
CA PHE A 172 3.87 -20.86 -10.86
C PHE A 172 2.42 -21.36 -10.70
N PRO A 173 1.80 -21.38 -9.50
CA PRO A 173 0.38 -21.68 -9.39
C PRO A 173 -0.54 -20.76 -10.21
N GLN A 174 -0.03 -19.60 -10.67
CA GLN A 174 -0.76 -18.66 -11.53
C GLN A 174 -0.43 -18.82 -13.02
N TYR A 175 0.39 -19.80 -13.41
CA TYR A 175 0.85 -19.99 -14.78
C TYR A 175 -0.32 -20.11 -15.78
N ALA A 176 -1.33 -20.92 -15.47
CA ALA A 176 -2.50 -21.08 -16.35
C ALA A 176 -3.26 -19.75 -16.56
N ARG A 177 -3.39 -18.94 -15.50
CA ARG A 177 -4.01 -17.61 -15.60
C ARG A 177 -3.17 -16.65 -16.43
N VAL A 178 -1.85 -16.70 -16.27
CA VAL A 178 -0.91 -15.89 -17.05
C VAL A 178 -0.95 -16.28 -18.52
N PHE A 179 -0.92 -17.58 -18.83
CA PHE A 179 -1.07 -18.08 -20.19
C PHE A 179 -2.39 -17.62 -20.81
N SER A 180 -3.51 -17.79 -20.10
CA SER A 180 -4.83 -17.38 -20.59
C SER A 180 -4.89 -15.89 -20.92
N ALA A 181 -4.39 -15.03 -20.01
CA ALA A 181 -4.31 -13.59 -20.25
C ALA A 181 -3.38 -13.26 -21.42
N MET A 182 -2.23 -13.93 -21.50
CA MET A 182 -1.25 -13.70 -22.56
C MET A 182 -1.81 -14.08 -23.94
N LYS A 183 -2.50 -15.22 -24.04
CA LYS A 183 -3.15 -15.69 -25.28
C LYS A 183 -4.25 -14.75 -25.75
N ALA A 184 -5.07 -14.22 -24.84
CA ALA A 184 -6.10 -13.24 -25.18
C ALA A 184 -5.49 -11.93 -25.69
N LEU A 185 -4.51 -11.37 -24.97
CA LEU A 185 -3.84 -10.14 -25.37
C LEU A 185 -3.03 -10.31 -26.66
N ALA A 186 -2.44 -11.48 -26.88
CA ALA A 186 -1.76 -11.83 -28.13
C ALA A 186 -2.70 -11.75 -29.34
N ALA A 187 -3.93 -12.25 -29.21
CA ALA A 187 -4.92 -12.20 -30.29
C ALA A 187 -5.29 -10.76 -30.69
N GLU A 188 -5.22 -9.83 -29.75
CA GLU A 188 -5.52 -8.42 -29.97
C GLU A 188 -4.31 -7.59 -30.44
N GLN A 189 -3.12 -7.91 -29.92
CA GLN A 189 -1.94 -7.03 -30.03
C GLN A 189 -0.94 -7.50 -31.08
N TRP A 190 -0.91 -8.79 -31.39
CA TRP A 190 -0.02 -9.30 -32.41
C TRP A 190 -0.65 -9.14 -33.78
N GLN A 191 0.16 -8.64 -34.72
CA GLN A 191 -0.15 -8.75 -36.15
C GLN A 191 0.10 -10.20 -36.55
N LEU A 192 -0.98 -10.95 -36.81
CA LEU A 192 -0.99 -12.38 -37.10
C LEU A 192 -1.68 -12.66 -38.44
N THR A 193 -1.15 -13.61 -39.22
CA THR A 193 -1.87 -14.18 -40.37
C THR A 193 -3.05 -15.05 -39.92
N GLU A 194 -3.93 -15.46 -40.84
CA GLU A 194 -5.04 -16.35 -40.50
C GLU A 194 -4.54 -17.71 -39.98
N GLU A 195 -3.47 -18.25 -40.57
CA GLU A 195 -2.83 -19.48 -40.09
C GLU A 195 -2.27 -19.31 -38.68
N GLU A 196 -1.60 -18.19 -38.40
CA GLU A 196 -1.07 -17.88 -37.07
C GLU A 196 -2.18 -17.67 -36.02
N LYS A 197 -3.34 -17.13 -36.42
CA LYS A 197 -4.51 -17.02 -35.54
C LYS A 197 -5.07 -18.40 -35.18
N GLU A 198 -5.13 -19.32 -36.13
CA GLU A 198 -5.53 -20.70 -35.84
C GLU A 198 -4.51 -21.42 -34.95
N GLU A 199 -3.20 -21.21 -35.18
CA GLU A 199 -2.15 -21.74 -34.30
C GLU A 199 -2.25 -21.17 -32.89
N LEU A 200 -2.47 -19.86 -32.75
CA LEU A 200 -2.74 -19.21 -31.47
C LEU A 200 -3.97 -19.83 -30.79
N ALA A 201 -5.06 -20.05 -31.54
CA ALA A 201 -6.27 -20.69 -31.02
C ALA A 201 -6.00 -22.10 -30.50
N ARG A 202 -5.09 -22.86 -31.14
CA ARG A 202 -4.69 -24.22 -30.73
C ARG A 202 -3.63 -24.26 -29.62
N ALA A 203 -2.91 -23.17 -29.36
CA ALA A 203 -1.88 -23.11 -28.31
C ALA A 203 -2.46 -23.44 -26.92
N ASP A 204 -1.70 -24.19 -26.12
CA ASP A 204 -2.09 -24.73 -24.81
C ASP A 204 -1.22 -24.23 -23.64
N ASP A 205 -0.06 -23.64 -23.93
CA ASP A 205 0.82 -23.02 -22.92
C ASP A 205 1.64 -21.82 -23.47
N CYS A 206 2.43 -21.18 -22.59
CA CYS A 206 3.28 -20.06 -23.00
C CYS A 206 4.45 -20.50 -23.91
N LEU A 207 4.83 -21.78 -23.92
CA LEU A 207 5.90 -22.28 -24.79
C LEU A 207 5.40 -22.45 -26.24
N ALA A 208 4.15 -22.83 -26.43
CA ALA A 208 3.47 -22.80 -27.72
C ALA A 208 3.40 -21.37 -28.27
N LEU A 209 3.09 -20.38 -27.42
CA LEU A 209 3.15 -18.96 -27.81
C LEU A 209 4.57 -18.54 -28.25
N ARG A 210 5.61 -19.03 -27.58
CA ARG A 210 7.01 -18.78 -27.96
C ARG A 210 7.38 -19.42 -29.30
N LYS A 211 6.90 -20.64 -29.57
CA LYS A 211 7.10 -21.34 -30.84
C LYS A 211 6.41 -20.63 -32.00
N LEU A 212 5.20 -20.11 -31.77
CA LEU A 212 4.46 -19.29 -32.72
C LEU A 212 5.25 -18.01 -33.06
N ARG A 213 5.68 -17.25 -32.04
CA ARG A 213 6.37 -15.96 -32.28
C ARG A 213 7.79 -16.05 -32.77
N LYS A 214 8.52 -17.12 -32.45
CA LYS A 214 9.92 -17.37 -32.88
C LYS A 214 10.92 -16.26 -32.49
N ARG A 215 10.56 -15.37 -31.58
CA ARG A 215 11.42 -14.31 -31.03
C ARG A 215 10.98 -13.96 -29.61
N ASP A 216 11.85 -13.27 -28.89
CA ASP A 216 11.47 -12.60 -27.65
C ASP A 216 10.38 -11.58 -27.93
N ASP A 217 9.29 -11.68 -27.20
CA ASP A 217 8.14 -10.80 -27.36
C ASP A 217 7.39 -10.67 -26.04
N PHE A 218 6.50 -9.68 -26.00
CA PHE A 218 5.60 -9.50 -24.88
C PHE A 218 4.24 -8.99 -25.34
N VAL A 219 3.25 -9.15 -24.46
CA VAL A 219 1.94 -8.49 -24.56
C VAL A 219 1.70 -7.70 -23.29
N VAL A 220 0.88 -6.66 -23.37
CA VAL A 220 0.70 -5.71 -22.28
C VAL A 220 -0.76 -5.67 -21.85
N SER A 221 -1.06 -5.88 -20.57
CA SER A 221 -2.41 -5.59 -20.07
C SER A 221 -2.65 -4.08 -20.10
N PRO A 222 -3.83 -3.59 -20.49
CA PRO A 222 -4.14 -2.17 -20.38
C PRO A 222 -4.24 -1.75 -18.90
N CYS A 223 -3.83 -0.51 -18.60
CA CYS A 223 -4.04 0.11 -17.29
C CYS A 223 -4.81 1.42 -17.49
N TYR A 224 -6.08 1.43 -17.12
CA TYR A 224 -6.94 2.61 -17.28
C TYR A 224 -6.75 3.54 -16.08
N GLY A 225 -6.22 4.74 -16.35
CA GLY A 225 -6.12 5.83 -15.41
C GLY A 225 -7.40 6.64 -15.33
N LEU A 226 -7.57 7.34 -14.21
CA LEU A 226 -8.66 8.29 -13.97
C LEU A 226 -8.52 9.55 -14.82
N VAL A 227 -7.27 10.02 -15.04
CA VAL A 227 -6.98 11.30 -15.73
C VAL A 227 -5.94 11.17 -16.84
N SER A 228 -5.15 10.10 -16.84
CA SER A 228 -4.04 9.86 -17.77
C SER A 228 -4.44 8.97 -18.96
N GLY A 229 -5.73 8.62 -19.07
CA GLY A 229 -6.23 7.70 -20.09
C GLY A 229 -5.70 6.27 -19.93
N GLN A 230 -5.53 5.56 -21.06
CA GLN A 230 -4.99 4.20 -21.04
C GLN A 230 -3.45 4.22 -21.06
N MET A 231 -2.85 3.59 -20.05
CA MET A 231 -1.40 3.42 -19.88
C MET A 231 -1.01 1.94 -20.05
N GLU A 232 0.29 1.69 -20.19
CA GLU A 232 0.83 0.33 -20.08
C GLU A 232 0.64 -0.21 -18.65
N GLY A 233 -0.02 -1.37 -18.55
CA GLY A 233 -0.06 -2.19 -17.35
C GLY A 233 1.07 -3.23 -17.35
N THR A 234 0.79 -4.41 -16.79
CA THR A 234 1.76 -5.50 -16.71
C THR A 234 2.07 -6.09 -18.09
N ARG A 235 3.36 -6.21 -18.39
CA ARG A 235 3.87 -6.97 -19.54
C ARG A 235 3.96 -8.44 -19.17
N PHE A 236 3.45 -9.30 -20.05
CA PHE A 236 3.64 -10.75 -19.99
C PHE A 236 4.68 -11.11 -21.03
N THR A 237 5.79 -11.68 -20.59
CA THR A 237 6.96 -11.93 -21.45
C THR A 237 7.27 -13.41 -21.51
N VAL A 238 7.62 -13.89 -22.71
CA VAL A 238 8.25 -15.19 -22.90
C VAL A 238 9.54 -14.97 -23.68
N GLN A 239 10.68 -15.25 -23.05
CA GLN A 239 12.00 -14.88 -23.55
C GLN A 239 12.93 -16.08 -23.56
N ASP A 240 13.79 -16.17 -24.57
CA ASP A 240 14.88 -17.13 -24.56
C ASP A 240 15.99 -16.63 -23.63
N ARG A 241 16.42 -17.50 -22.72
CA ARG A 241 17.50 -17.28 -21.76
C ARG A 241 18.49 -18.43 -21.89
N PRO A 242 19.40 -18.41 -22.87
CA PRO A 242 20.41 -19.45 -22.99
C PRO A 242 21.50 -19.25 -21.91
N PRO A 243 22.01 -20.35 -21.29
CA PRO A 243 21.67 -21.75 -21.51
C PRO A 243 20.42 -22.26 -20.75
N GLU A 244 19.80 -21.43 -19.91
CA GLU A 244 18.71 -21.80 -18.98
C GLU A 244 17.36 -22.14 -19.66
N GLY A 245 17.24 -21.95 -20.97
CA GLY A 245 16.06 -22.30 -21.78
C GLY A 245 15.13 -21.12 -22.00
N VAL A 246 13.88 -21.23 -21.57
CA VAL A 246 12.83 -20.22 -21.77
C VAL A 246 12.36 -19.66 -20.42
N GLU A 247 12.22 -18.36 -20.33
CA GLU A 247 11.69 -17.67 -19.15
C GLU A 247 10.31 -17.10 -19.44
N VAL A 248 9.32 -17.52 -18.64
CA VAL A 248 7.99 -16.90 -18.58
C VAL A 248 7.96 -16.02 -17.35
N SER A 249 7.71 -14.73 -17.54
CA SER A 249 7.67 -13.77 -16.44
C SER A 249 6.65 -12.67 -16.69
N ILE A 250 6.28 -11.97 -15.61
CA ILE A 250 5.54 -10.71 -15.70
C ILE A 250 6.46 -9.55 -15.31
N ARG A 251 6.26 -8.41 -15.97
CA ARG A 251 7.00 -7.18 -15.74
C ARG A 251 6.06 -5.98 -15.71
N THR A 252 5.90 -5.33 -14.56
CA THR A 252 5.17 -4.05 -14.51
C THR A 252 6.13 -2.93 -14.87
N PRO A 253 5.90 -2.14 -15.94
CA PRO A 253 6.80 -1.04 -16.27
C PRO A 253 6.81 -0.04 -15.11
N LEU A 254 7.99 0.22 -14.57
CA LEU A 254 8.20 1.23 -13.53
C LEU A 254 9.15 2.32 -14.04
N THR A 255 9.08 2.61 -15.34
CA THR A 255 9.94 3.57 -16.03
C THR A 255 9.64 5.01 -15.58
N PRO A 256 10.55 5.97 -15.86
CA PRO A 256 10.30 7.38 -15.56
C PRO A 256 9.02 7.93 -16.21
N SER A 257 8.72 7.52 -17.45
CA SER A 257 7.47 7.90 -18.13
C SER A 257 6.23 7.35 -17.41
N ARG A 258 6.28 6.11 -16.94
CA ARG A 258 5.16 5.50 -16.20
C ARG A 258 4.96 6.15 -14.84
N TRP A 259 6.05 6.49 -14.17
CA TRP A 259 6.03 7.23 -12.90
C TRP A 259 5.45 8.64 -13.06
N ALA A 260 5.87 9.36 -14.11
CA ALA A 260 5.34 10.69 -14.41
C ALA A 260 3.82 10.68 -14.62
N ALA A 261 3.29 9.64 -15.27
CA ALA A 261 1.84 9.46 -15.44
C ALA A 261 1.11 9.07 -14.14
N TYR A 262 1.80 8.50 -13.15
CA TYR A 262 1.21 8.13 -11.86
C TYR A 262 0.98 9.33 -10.93
N GLN A 263 1.83 10.36 -11.05
CA GLN A 263 1.73 11.58 -10.23
C GLN A 263 0.36 12.29 -10.33
N PRO A 264 -0.17 12.64 -11.53
CA PRO A 264 -1.47 13.30 -11.66
C PRO A 264 -2.65 12.40 -11.24
N GLU A 265 -2.54 11.08 -11.43
CA GLU A 265 -3.52 10.09 -10.95
C GLU A 265 -3.69 10.17 -9.44
N MET A 266 -2.57 10.06 -8.72
CA MET A 266 -2.56 10.10 -7.26
C MET A 266 -2.95 11.46 -6.71
N GLN A 267 -2.53 12.54 -7.35
CA GLN A 267 -2.93 13.89 -6.96
C GLN A 267 -4.45 14.10 -7.09
N THR A 268 -5.04 13.63 -8.20
CA THR A 268 -6.48 13.75 -8.44
C THR A 268 -7.28 12.90 -7.46
N ALA A 269 -6.86 11.65 -7.23
CA ALA A 269 -7.50 10.77 -6.27
C ALA A 269 -7.43 11.35 -4.85
N TRP A 270 -6.29 11.90 -4.45
CA TRP A 270 -6.12 12.53 -3.15
C TRP A 270 -6.98 13.77 -2.96
N ALA A 271 -6.99 14.67 -3.94
CA ALA A 271 -7.84 15.86 -3.91
C ALA A 271 -9.32 15.48 -3.79
N SER A 272 -9.77 14.47 -4.54
CA SER A 272 -11.15 13.97 -4.49
C SER A 272 -11.53 13.41 -3.12
N ILE A 273 -10.63 12.64 -2.50
CA ILE A 273 -10.83 12.09 -1.16
C ILE A 273 -10.88 13.21 -0.12
N CYS A 274 -9.96 14.18 -0.20
CA CYS A 274 -9.93 15.33 0.71
C CYS A 274 -11.19 16.18 0.61
N ASP A 275 -11.65 16.51 -0.59
CA ASP A 275 -12.89 17.26 -0.79
C ASP A 275 -14.09 16.52 -0.16
N TYR A 276 -14.26 15.24 -0.50
CA TYR A 276 -15.35 14.44 0.05
C TYR A 276 -15.31 14.35 1.57
N ALA A 277 -14.13 14.04 2.14
CA ALA A 277 -13.98 13.86 3.58
C ALA A 277 -14.21 15.16 4.36
N CYS A 278 -13.68 16.28 3.87
CA CYS A 278 -13.86 17.59 4.50
C CYS A 278 -15.34 18.03 4.47
N ARG A 279 -16.03 17.84 3.34
CA ARG A 279 -17.49 18.10 3.25
C ARG A 279 -18.28 17.20 4.20
N HIS A 280 -17.91 15.93 4.30
CA HIS A 280 -18.54 14.99 5.23
C HIS A 280 -18.33 15.41 6.71
N LEU A 281 -17.14 15.85 7.08
CA LEU A 281 -16.85 16.32 8.43
C LEU A 281 -17.63 17.61 8.77
N ALA A 282 -17.68 18.56 7.83
CA ALA A 282 -18.44 19.81 8.01
C ALA A 282 -19.95 19.56 8.21
N THR A 283 -20.54 18.66 7.42
CA THR A 283 -21.95 18.27 7.56
C THR A 283 -22.23 17.51 8.85
N ARG A 284 -21.28 16.74 9.37
CA ARG A 284 -21.41 16.07 10.66
C ARG A 284 -21.37 17.07 11.82
N ALA A 285 -20.50 18.06 11.74
CA ALA A 285 -20.39 19.13 12.74
C ALA A 285 -21.67 19.98 12.80
N SER A 286 -22.25 20.35 11.66
CA SER A 286 -23.51 21.11 11.64
C SER A 286 -24.69 20.34 12.23
N ARG A 287 -24.78 19.03 11.99
CA ARG A 287 -25.80 18.15 12.60
C ARG A 287 -25.64 17.98 14.11
N SER A 288 -24.42 17.95 14.64
CA SER A 288 -24.21 17.90 16.09
C SER A 288 -24.58 19.21 16.79
N THR A 289 -24.46 20.34 16.11
CA THR A 289 -24.84 21.66 16.65
C THR A 289 -26.36 21.87 16.63
N SER A 290 -27.06 21.32 15.63
CA SER A 290 -28.53 21.39 15.58
C SER A 290 -29.24 20.45 16.57
N SER A 291 -28.65 19.29 16.90
CA SER A 291 -29.19 18.39 17.92
C SER A 291 -28.99 18.92 19.36
N SER A 292 -27.89 19.62 19.63
CA SER A 292 -27.66 20.26 20.93
C SER A 292 -28.56 21.48 21.15
N THR A 293 -28.91 22.22 20.09
CA THR A 293 -29.80 23.39 20.17
C THR A 293 -31.29 23.02 20.30
N SER A 294 -31.72 21.87 19.77
CA SER A 294 -33.10 21.40 19.93
C SER A 294 -33.38 20.81 21.32
N THR A 295 -32.36 20.30 22.00
CA THR A 295 -32.50 19.76 23.37
C THR A 295 -32.66 20.89 24.40
N SER A 296 -32.03 22.06 24.18
CA SER A 296 -32.12 23.21 25.09
C SER A 296 -33.42 24.02 24.98
N GLN A 297 -34.23 23.83 23.92
CA GLN A 297 -35.53 24.51 23.78
C GLN A 297 -36.71 23.73 24.40
N SER A 298 -36.54 22.47 24.81
CA SER A 298 -37.62 21.67 25.42
C SER A 298 -37.70 21.78 26.96
N ALA A 299 -36.74 22.43 27.62
CA ALA A 299 -36.69 22.56 29.08
C ALA A 299 -37.31 23.86 29.64
N GLY A 300 -38.10 24.58 28.82
CA GLY A 300 -38.58 25.93 29.13
C GLY A 300 -40.08 26.15 28.94
N SER A 301 -40.95 25.22 29.35
CA SER A 301 -42.37 25.54 29.54
C SER A 301 -43.10 24.52 30.41
N SER A 302 -43.02 24.68 31.74
CA SER A 302 -44.03 24.15 32.67
C SER A 302 -43.90 24.82 34.04
N ARG A 303 -44.45 26.04 34.17
CA ARG A 303 -44.84 26.59 35.48
C ARG A 303 -46.13 27.38 35.35
N GLY A 304 -47.14 26.93 36.08
CA GLY A 304 -48.38 27.66 36.35
C GLY A 304 -49.61 26.85 35.95
N VAL A 305 -50.22 26.14 36.90
CA VAL A 305 -51.43 26.58 37.61
C VAL A 305 -51.59 25.67 38.84
N ALA A 306 -51.46 26.27 40.02
CA ALA A 306 -51.91 25.69 41.28
C ALA A 306 -53.39 26.08 41.46
N GLY A 307 -54.25 25.10 41.72
CA GLY A 307 -55.61 25.33 42.17
C GLY A 307 -55.69 25.36 43.70
N SER A 308 -56.51 26.24 44.25
CA SER A 308 -57.71 25.89 45.05
C SER A 308 -58.27 27.12 45.77
N ALA A 309 -59.60 27.16 45.86
CA ALA A 309 -60.49 28.13 46.52
C ALA A 309 -60.92 29.32 45.64
#